data_AF-A0A353C7D4-F1
#
_entry.id   AF-A0A353C7D4-F1
#
_cell.length_a   1.000
_cell.length_b   1.000
_cell.length_c   1.000
_cell.angle_alpha   90.00
_cell.angle_beta   90.00
_cell.angle_gamma   90.00
#
_symmetry.space_group_name_H-M   'P 1'
#
loop_
_entity.id
_entity.type
_entity.pdbx_description
1 polymer ?
#
loop_
_entity_poly.entity_id
_entity_poly.type
_entity_poly.pdbx_seq_one_letter_code
_entity_poly.pdbx_strand_id
1 'polypeptide(L)'
;MLAGFHDIFWETVHPEIDEGDMEGRANAISWFDTTGAFAAKQAPFTGGEGYSFIDWEDSKTFDIPDNLETLATEDQARYAQLKAQAENERRVTAEMWRKEKAATRRASCEKVNFTLEECWEAFNALNKVTEEKYDRNQTPGLSTLRKSLEDIHGQVKKLLEEKRQEEPDESDVEESESADGEGSADGAAVGRAGGGPAGPIQNRKDALKRLADVADFFQKTEPHSPVSYLVQRAVKWGHMPLESWLQDVIKDETILYQLRQTLGFNTASGDPNAQTNQG
;
A
#
# COMPACT_ATOMS: atom_id res chain seq x y z
N MET A 1 -18.33 -2.42 -7.19
CA MET A 1 -19.78 -2.42 -7.52
C MET A 1 -20.08 -1.63 -8.79
N LEU A 2 -19.77 -0.32 -8.86
CA LEU A 2 -20.04 0.52 -10.06
C LEU A 2 -19.48 -0.07 -11.36
N ALA A 3 -18.25 -0.56 -11.34
CA ALA A 3 -17.64 -1.26 -12.49
C ALA A 3 -18.47 -2.47 -12.93
N GLY A 4 -18.94 -3.29 -11.98
CA GLY A 4 -19.78 -4.46 -12.27
C GLY A 4 -21.16 -4.09 -12.83
N PHE A 5 -21.76 -2.98 -12.38
CA PHE A 5 -23.01 -2.49 -12.98
C PHE A 5 -22.83 -2.09 -14.44
N HIS A 6 -21.72 -1.41 -14.76
CA HIS A 6 -21.42 -0.99 -16.12
C HIS A 6 -20.98 -2.16 -17.00
N ASP A 7 -20.32 -3.16 -16.44
CA ASP A 7 -19.85 -4.33 -17.19
C ASP A 7 -21.00 -5.29 -17.50
N ILE A 8 -21.75 -5.70 -16.47
CA ILE A 8 -22.76 -6.76 -16.55
C ILE A 8 -24.11 -6.23 -17.04
N PHE A 9 -24.50 -5.04 -16.60
CA PHE A 9 -25.84 -4.50 -16.81
C PHE A 9 -25.89 -3.32 -17.77
N TRP A 10 -24.87 -3.11 -18.60
CA TRP A 10 -24.79 -1.95 -19.51
C TRP A 10 -26.08 -1.70 -20.30
N GLU A 11 -26.69 -2.74 -20.87
CA GLU A 11 -27.91 -2.57 -21.67
C GLU A 11 -29.16 -2.22 -20.83
N THR A 12 -29.11 -2.47 -19.51
CA THR A 12 -30.30 -2.42 -18.62
C THR A 12 -30.15 -1.47 -17.43
N VAL A 13 -28.96 -0.93 -17.18
CA VAL A 13 -28.70 -0.05 -16.04
C VAL A 13 -29.35 1.30 -16.28
N HIS A 14 -30.03 1.84 -15.26
CA HIS A 14 -30.63 3.16 -15.35
C HIS A 14 -29.63 4.26 -14.95
N PRO A 15 -29.71 5.47 -15.55
CA PRO A 15 -30.64 5.89 -16.61
C PRO A 15 -30.47 5.13 -17.93
N GLU A 16 -31.58 4.88 -18.65
CA GLU A 16 -31.50 4.23 -19.97
C GLU A 16 -30.78 5.15 -20.97
N ILE A 17 -30.14 4.55 -21.97
CA ILE A 17 -29.55 5.30 -23.09
C ILE A 17 -30.67 5.59 -24.07
N ASP A 18 -30.98 6.87 -24.29
CA ASP A 18 -32.01 7.32 -25.23
C ASP A 18 -31.34 7.92 -26.46
N GLU A 19 -31.67 7.43 -27.66
CA GLU A 19 -31.07 7.88 -28.93
C GLU A 19 -29.51 7.95 -28.95
N GLY A 20 -28.83 7.14 -28.13
CA GLY A 20 -27.37 7.14 -27.99
C GLY A 20 -26.81 8.15 -26.98
N ASP A 21 -27.68 8.88 -26.28
CA ASP A 21 -27.33 9.77 -25.18
C ASP A 21 -27.01 8.98 -23.91
N MET A 22 -25.76 9.08 -23.46
CA MET A 22 -25.22 8.43 -22.26
C MET A 22 -25.01 9.43 -21.11
N GLU A 23 -25.42 10.70 -21.27
CA GLU A 23 -25.16 11.80 -20.34
C GLU A 23 -25.70 11.50 -18.94
N GLY A 24 -26.89 10.90 -18.83
CA GLY A 24 -27.48 10.53 -17.54
C GLY A 24 -26.61 9.58 -16.72
N ARG A 25 -25.99 8.59 -17.38
CA ARG A 25 -25.04 7.67 -16.73
C ARG A 25 -23.70 8.35 -16.48
N ALA A 26 -23.20 9.13 -17.44
CA ALA A 26 -21.93 9.86 -17.32
C ALA A 26 -21.94 10.85 -16.14
N ASN A 27 -23.07 11.50 -15.90
CA ASN A 27 -23.28 12.40 -14.76
C ASN A 27 -23.16 11.68 -13.42
N ALA A 28 -23.64 10.44 -13.32
CA ALA A 28 -23.49 9.65 -12.09
C ALA A 28 -22.03 9.33 -11.80
N ILE A 29 -21.24 9.00 -12.82
CA ILE A 29 -19.80 8.76 -12.69
C ILE A 29 -19.05 10.05 -12.34
N SER A 30 -19.37 11.17 -13.01
CA SER A 30 -18.75 12.47 -12.71
C SER A 30 -19.08 12.97 -11.29
N TRP A 31 -20.29 12.71 -10.80
CA TRP A 31 -20.65 12.98 -9.41
C TRP A 31 -19.85 12.11 -8.43
N PHE A 32 -19.65 10.83 -8.78
CA PHE A 32 -18.83 9.92 -8.00
C PHE A 32 -17.34 10.30 -8.01
N ASP A 33 -16.80 10.81 -9.11
CA ASP A 33 -15.41 11.29 -9.19
C ASP A 33 -15.11 12.31 -8.07
N THR A 34 -15.98 13.31 -7.93
CA THR A 34 -15.80 14.38 -6.94
C THR A 34 -16.17 13.93 -5.53
N THR A 35 -17.31 13.26 -5.37
CA THR A 35 -17.80 12.84 -4.04
C THR A 35 -16.94 11.72 -3.46
N GLY A 36 -16.53 10.76 -4.28
CA GLY A 36 -15.63 9.68 -3.91
C GLY A 36 -14.23 10.20 -3.57
N ALA A 37 -13.73 11.19 -4.31
CA ALA A 37 -12.46 11.85 -3.99
C ALA A 37 -12.49 12.49 -2.59
N PHE A 38 -13.55 13.24 -2.29
CA PHE A 38 -13.74 13.86 -0.99
C PHE A 38 -13.85 12.83 0.12
N ALA A 39 -14.67 11.79 -0.06
CA ALA A 39 -14.83 10.71 0.92
C ALA A 39 -13.51 9.97 1.18
N ALA A 40 -12.72 9.70 0.14
CA ALA A 40 -11.40 9.09 0.28
C ALA A 40 -10.44 9.98 1.09
N LYS A 41 -10.42 11.30 0.81
CA LYS A 41 -9.58 12.24 1.56
C LYS A 41 -10.00 12.42 3.02
N GLN A 42 -11.28 12.23 3.33
CA GLN A 42 -11.82 12.34 4.69
C GLN A 42 -11.65 11.04 5.49
N ALA A 43 -11.34 9.91 4.84
CA ALA A 43 -11.13 8.65 5.54
C ALA A 43 -9.89 8.72 6.45
N PRO A 44 -9.98 8.26 7.71
CA PRO A 44 -8.83 8.25 8.61
C PRO A 44 -7.79 7.25 8.13
N PHE A 45 -6.53 7.67 8.12
CA PHE A 45 -5.40 6.80 7.79
C PHE A 45 -4.38 6.64 8.92
N THR A 46 -4.56 7.36 10.04
CA THR A 46 -3.82 7.15 11.28
C THR A 46 -4.60 6.26 12.25
N GLY A 47 -3.91 5.72 13.27
CA GLY A 47 -4.48 4.69 14.18
C GLY A 47 -4.98 5.18 15.54
N GLY A 48 -4.68 6.43 15.93
CA GLY A 48 -5.06 7.02 17.22
C GLY A 48 -6.42 7.71 17.15
N GLU A 49 -6.43 9.04 17.23
CA GLU A 49 -7.64 9.87 17.02
C GLU A 49 -8.23 9.70 15.62
N GLY A 50 -7.44 9.20 14.65
CA GLY A 50 -7.91 8.88 13.31
C GLY A 50 -7.98 10.10 12.41
N TYR A 51 -6.81 10.67 12.09
CA TYR A 51 -6.68 11.78 11.16
C TYR A 51 -6.63 11.29 9.71
N SER A 52 -7.26 12.10 8.87
CA SER A 52 -7.44 11.91 7.45
C SER A 52 -6.43 12.71 6.62
N PHE A 53 -6.54 12.62 5.29
CA PHE A 53 -5.71 13.42 4.39
C PHE A 53 -6.02 14.91 4.49
N ILE A 54 -7.28 15.26 4.71
CA ILE A 54 -7.70 16.65 4.95
C ILE A 54 -7.02 17.18 6.22
N ASP A 55 -6.99 16.38 7.29
CA ASP A 55 -6.34 16.76 8.54
C ASP A 55 -4.82 16.95 8.38
N TRP A 56 -4.20 16.13 7.53
CA TRP A 56 -2.80 16.33 7.16
C TRP A 56 -2.59 17.62 6.35
N GLU A 57 -3.46 17.95 5.40
CA GLU A 57 -3.41 19.22 4.66
C GLU A 57 -3.59 20.43 5.60
N ASP A 58 -4.50 20.30 6.58
CA ASP A 58 -4.72 21.29 7.63
C ASP A 58 -3.48 21.49 8.49
N SER A 59 -2.81 20.40 8.87
CA SER A 59 -1.60 20.47 9.67
C SER A 59 -0.49 21.30 9.02
N LYS A 60 -0.44 21.34 7.68
CA LYS A 60 0.51 22.16 6.91
C LYS A 60 0.08 23.63 6.83
N THR A 61 -1.22 23.90 6.92
CA THR A 61 -1.77 25.26 6.89
C THR A 61 -1.70 25.91 8.27
N PHE A 62 -1.99 25.14 9.32
CA PHE A 62 -1.95 25.55 10.72
C PHE A 62 -0.66 25.08 11.39
N ASP A 63 0.47 25.44 10.77
CA ASP A 63 1.81 25.22 11.31
C ASP A 63 2.26 26.42 12.15
N ILE A 64 2.28 26.21 13.47
CA ILE A 64 2.58 27.24 14.46
C ILE A 64 3.95 26.90 15.07
N PRO A 65 4.96 27.78 14.94
CA PRO A 65 6.30 27.51 15.48
C PRO A 65 6.30 27.37 17.01
N ASP A 66 7.05 26.37 17.51
CA ASP A 66 7.20 26.11 18.95
C ASP A 66 7.91 27.29 19.67
N ASN A 67 8.68 28.11 18.95
CA ASN A 67 9.44 29.25 19.48
C ASN A 67 8.74 30.61 19.29
N LEU A 68 7.41 30.64 19.30
CA LEU A 68 6.58 31.83 19.08
C LEU A 68 7.05 33.08 19.84
N GLU A 69 7.40 32.91 21.12
CA GLU A 69 7.81 34.01 22.02
C GLU A 69 9.10 34.71 21.58
N THR A 70 9.92 34.06 20.75
CA THR A 70 11.18 34.60 20.24
C THR A 70 11.02 35.35 18.92
N LEU A 71 9.85 35.28 18.29
CA LEU A 71 9.55 35.96 17.03
C LEU A 71 9.18 37.43 17.24
N ALA A 72 9.19 38.20 16.16
CA ALA A 72 8.74 39.59 16.19
C ALA A 72 7.26 39.69 16.61
N THR A 73 6.87 40.79 17.27
CA THR A 73 5.51 41.00 17.78
C THR A 73 4.43 40.89 16.68
N GLU A 74 4.74 41.27 15.45
CA GLU A 74 3.83 41.12 14.30
C GLU A 74 3.61 39.64 13.93
N ASP A 75 4.66 38.83 13.90
CA ASP A 75 4.57 37.40 13.65
C ASP A 75 3.83 36.70 14.79
N GLN A 76 4.08 37.10 16.04
CA GLN A 76 3.36 36.59 17.21
C GLN A 76 1.84 36.80 17.08
N ALA A 77 1.43 38.02 16.69
CA ALA A 77 0.02 38.33 16.48
C ALA A 77 -0.60 37.50 15.33
N ARG A 78 0.14 37.32 14.22
CA ARG A 78 -0.32 36.50 13.08
C ARG A 78 -0.53 35.04 13.48
N TYR A 79 0.44 34.42 14.14
CA TYR A 79 0.32 33.01 14.56
C TYR A 79 -0.70 32.82 15.69
N ALA A 80 -0.88 33.81 16.57
CA ALA A 80 -1.96 33.78 17.55
C ALA A 80 -3.35 33.80 16.88
N GLN A 81 -3.52 34.59 15.83
CA GLN A 81 -4.75 34.58 15.02
C GLN A 81 -4.94 33.24 14.29
N LEU A 82 -3.86 32.70 13.69
CA LEU A 82 -3.90 31.40 13.03
C LEU A 82 -4.29 30.27 13.98
N LYS A 83 -3.76 30.29 15.22
CA LYS A 83 -4.13 29.36 16.28
C LYS A 83 -5.60 29.50 16.69
N ALA A 84 -6.07 30.73 16.91
CA ALA A 84 -7.48 30.99 17.24
C ALA A 84 -8.42 30.55 16.10
N GLN A 85 -8.01 30.69 14.83
CA GLN A 85 -8.75 30.19 13.69
C GLN A 85 -8.84 28.65 13.70
N ALA A 86 -7.71 27.96 13.92
CA ALA A 86 -7.70 26.50 14.02
C ALA A 86 -8.63 26.00 15.13
N GLU A 87 -8.63 26.65 16.30
CA GLU A 87 -9.51 26.31 17.42
C GLU A 87 -10.99 26.54 17.09
N ASN A 88 -11.33 27.69 16.49
CA ASN A 88 -12.71 28.04 16.13
C ASN A 88 -13.28 27.11 15.05
N GLU A 89 -12.48 26.76 14.05
CA GLU A 89 -12.87 25.87 12.95
C GLU A 89 -12.63 24.38 13.26
N ARG A 90 -12.05 24.06 14.44
CA ARG A 90 -11.66 22.70 14.86
C ARG A 90 -10.74 22.00 13.85
N ARG A 91 -9.76 22.74 13.32
CA ARG A 91 -8.78 22.24 12.35
C ARG A 91 -7.60 21.59 13.07
N VAL A 92 -6.98 20.64 12.40
CA VAL A 92 -5.79 19.95 12.92
C VAL A 92 -4.56 20.83 12.71
N THR A 93 -3.83 21.09 13.80
CA THR A 93 -2.56 21.83 13.77
C THR A 93 -1.36 20.90 13.52
N ALA A 94 -0.22 21.47 13.13
CA ALA A 94 1.03 20.70 13.00
C ALA A 94 1.44 19.96 14.29
N GLU A 95 1.20 20.56 15.46
CA GLU A 95 1.46 19.93 16.76
C GLU A 95 0.55 18.71 16.98
N MET A 96 -0.76 18.86 16.73
CA MET A 96 -1.72 17.77 16.85
C MET A 96 -1.37 16.61 15.90
N TRP A 97 -1.01 16.94 14.65
CA TRP A 97 -0.56 15.96 13.67
C TRP A 97 0.71 15.22 14.10
N ARG A 98 1.73 15.93 14.60
CA ARG A 98 2.97 15.32 15.12
C ARG A 98 2.67 14.32 16.24
N LYS A 99 1.78 14.69 17.17
CA LYS A 99 1.38 13.83 18.29
C LYS A 99 0.65 12.57 17.81
N GLU A 100 -0.33 12.72 16.93
CA GLU A 100 -1.09 11.60 16.37
C GLU A 100 -0.20 10.67 15.53
N LYS A 101 0.68 11.25 14.71
CA LYS A 101 1.69 10.52 13.96
C LYS A 101 2.58 9.70 14.88
N ALA A 102 3.05 10.26 16.00
CA ALA A 102 3.86 9.54 16.98
C ALA A 102 3.09 8.36 17.61
N ALA A 103 1.78 8.53 17.88
CA ALA A 103 0.92 7.47 18.43
C ALA A 103 0.52 6.38 17.42
N THR A 104 0.65 6.67 16.12
CA THR A 104 0.26 5.74 15.05
C THR A 104 1.24 4.58 14.96
N ARG A 105 0.69 3.35 14.91
CA ARG A 105 1.44 2.10 14.81
C ARG A 105 1.65 1.67 13.37
N ARG A 106 2.75 0.97 13.10
CA ARG A 106 3.05 0.39 11.78
C ARG A 106 1.90 -0.49 11.26
N ALA A 107 1.36 -1.37 12.10
CA ALA A 107 0.28 -2.29 11.71
C ALA A 107 -0.98 -1.56 11.19
N SER A 108 -1.31 -0.40 11.76
CA SER A 108 -2.42 0.43 11.29
C SER A 108 -2.12 1.00 9.89
N CYS A 109 -0.92 1.50 9.67
CA CYS A 109 -0.49 1.99 8.36
C CYS A 109 -0.48 0.89 7.29
N GLU A 110 -0.06 -0.33 7.64
CA GLU A 110 -0.08 -1.48 6.71
C GLU A 110 -1.50 -1.85 6.30
N LYS A 111 -2.44 -1.87 7.25
CA LYS A 111 -3.85 -2.13 6.97
C LYS A 111 -4.45 -1.09 6.02
N VAL A 112 -4.15 0.18 6.26
CA VAL A 112 -4.62 1.27 5.38
C VAL A 112 -3.98 1.16 4.00
N ASN A 113 -2.67 0.90 3.93
CA ASN A 113 -1.97 0.72 2.64
C ASN A 113 -2.60 -0.42 1.83
N PHE A 114 -2.89 -1.57 2.47
CA PHE A 114 -3.58 -2.67 1.81
C PHE A 114 -4.97 -2.27 1.29
N THR A 115 -5.75 -1.56 2.11
CA THR A 115 -7.07 -1.05 1.69
C THR A 115 -6.97 -0.08 0.51
N LEU A 116 -5.91 0.73 0.45
CA LEU A 116 -5.66 1.64 -0.68
C LEU A 116 -5.29 0.89 -1.96
N GLU A 117 -4.54 -0.21 -1.87
CA GLU A 117 -4.27 -1.08 -3.01
C GLU A 117 -5.57 -1.68 -3.57
N GLU A 118 -6.48 -2.17 -2.71
CA GLU A 118 -7.81 -2.65 -3.12
C GLU A 118 -8.65 -1.55 -3.76
N CYS A 119 -8.65 -0.34 -3.19
CA CYS A 119 -9.32 0.82 -3.77
C CYS A 119 -8.75 1.18 -5.15
N TRP A 120 -7.44 1.08 -5.34
CA TRP A 120 -6.78 1.35 -6.60
C TRP A 120 -7.13 0.32 -7.68
N GLU A 121 -7.17 -0.96 -7.33
CA GLU A 121 -7.65 -2.02 -8.23
C GLU A 121 -9.11 -1.80 -8.64
N ALA A 122 -9.98 -1.48 -7.68
CA ALA A 122 -11.38 -1.16 -7.95
C ALA A 122 -11.55 0.08 -8.84
N PHE A 123 -10.73 1.11 -8.63
CA PHE A 123 -10.68 2.31 -9.45
C PHE A 123 -10.28 1.97 -10.90
N ASN A 124 -9.21 1.18 -11.08
CA ASN A 124 -8.75 0.79 -12.42
C ASN A 124 -9.79 -0.04 -13.17
N ALA A 125 -10.50 -0.93 -12.48
CA ALA A 125 -11.61 -1.68 -13.06
C ALA A 125 -12.75 -0.76 -13.51
N LEU A 126 -13.11 0.24 -12.71
CA LEU A 126 -14.13 1.23 -13.10
C LEU A 126 -13.66 2.08 -14.29
N ASN A 127 -12.43 2.56 -14.27
CA ASN A 127 -11.86 3.38 -15.34
C ASN A 127 -11.86 2.61 -16.67
N LYS A 128 -11.40 1.35 -16.64
CA LYS A 128 -11.40 0.48 -17.81
C LYS A 128 -12.81 0.31 -18.40
N VAL A 129 -13.78 -0.06 -17.58
CA VAL A 129 -15.16 -0.27 -18.06
C VAL A 129 -15.76 1.04 -18.59
N THR A 130 -15.43 2.18 -17.98
CA THR A 130 -15.86 3.49 -18.45
C THR A 130 -15.29 3.82 -19.84
N GLU A 131 -13.99 3.56 -20.06
CA GLU A 131 -13.35 3.75 -21.37
C GLU A 131 -13.85 2.79 -22.45
N GLU A 132 -14.25 1.58 -22.07
CA GLU A 132 -14.75 0.56 -23.01
C GLU A 132 -16.22 0.76 -23.41
N LYS A 133 -17.06 1.26 -22.49
CA LYS A 133 -18.52 1.32 -22.68
C LYS A 133 -19.03 2.66 -23.22
N TYR A 134 -18.39 3.77 -22.86
CA TYR A 134 -18.84 5.09 -23.27
C TYR A 134 -18.27 5.48 -24.63
N ASP A 135 -19.07 6.22 -25.40
CA ASP A 135 -18.56 6.90 -26.59
C ASP A 135 -17.50 7.94 -26.19
N ARG A 136 -16.51 8.15 -27.07
CA ARG A 136 -15.35 9.01 -26.80
C ARG A 136 -15.72 10.45 -26.40
N ASN A 137 -16.84 10.96 -26.88
CA ASN A 137 -17.34 12.31 -26.59
C ASN A 137 -18.26 12.38 -25.37
N GLN A 138 -18.63 11.25 -24.78
CA GLN A 138 -19.54 11.14 -23.62
C GLN A 138 -18.88 10.43 -22.43
N THR A 139 -17.59 10.09 -22.54
CA THR A 139 -16.82 9.42 -21.49
C THR A 139 -16.64 10.36 -20.29
N PRO A 140 -17.13 10.01 -19.08
CA PRO A 140 -16.96 10.83 -17.90
C PRO A 140 -15.52 10.80 -17.39
N GLY A 141 -15.10 11.89 -16.75
CA GLY A 141 -13.78 11.99 -16.13
C GLY A 141 -13.75 11.33 -14.75
N LEU A 142 -12.63 10.65 -14.45
CA LEU A 142 -12.32 10.05 -13.15
C LEU A 142 -11.00 10.61 -12.56
N SER A 143 -10.59 11.79 -13.01
CA SER A 143 -9.27 12.37 -12.71
C SER A 143 -9.15 12.89 -11.28
N THR A 144 -10.24 13.38 -10.68
CA THR A 144 -10.22 13.94 -9.33
C THR A 144 -10.04 12.83 -8.30
N LEU A 145 -10.78 11.73 -8.45
CA LEU A 145 -10.67 10.54 -7.63
C LEU A 145 -9.29 9.90 -7.80
N ARG A 146 -8.82 9.76 -9.05
CA ARG A 146 -7.48 9.24 -9.33
C ARG A 146 -6.41 10.00 -8.57
N LYS A 147 -6.37 11.33 -8.75
CA LYS A 147 -5.38 12.19 -8.10
C LYS A 147 -5.47 12.11 -6.58
N SER A 148 -6.68 12.07 -6.04
CA SER A 148 -6.89 11.96 -4.60
C SER A 148 -6.36 10.64 -4.04
N LEU A 149 -6.59 9.51 -4.73
CA LEU A 149 -6.04 8.22 -4.34
C LEU A 149 -4.51 8.20 -4.45
N GLU A 150 -3.92 8.79 -5.49
CA GLU A 150 -2.46 8.92 -5.65
C GLU A 150 -1.84 9.75 -4.51
N ASP A 151 -2.45 10.89 -4.19
CA ASP A 151 -2.01 11.79 -3.11
C ASP A 151 -2.06 11.08 -1.73
N ILE A 152 -3.17 10.40 -1.43
CA ILE A 152 -3.35 9.65 -0.19
C ILE A 152 -2.34 8.50 -0.11
N HIS A 153 -2.21 7.72 -1.18
CA HIS A 153 -1.28 6.60 -1.25
C HIS A 153 0.18 7.06 -1.06
N GLY A 154 0.56 8.18 -1.66
CA GLY A 154 1.87 8.79 -1.45
C GLY A 154 2.14 9.15 0.00
N GLN A 155 1.17 9.76 0.68
CA GLN A 155 1.30 10.16 2.08
C GLN A 155 1.30 8.97 3.03
N VAL A 156 0.46 7.96 2.79
CA VAL A 156 0.44 6.71 3.58
C VAL A 156 1.73 5.93 3.40
N LYS A 157 2.26 5.83 2.17
CA LYS A 157 3.55 5.18 1.91
C LYS A 157 4.70 5.86 2.66
N LYS A 158 4.73 7.20 2.66
CA LYS A 158 5.73 7.96 3.42
C LYS A 158 5.62 7.68 4.92
N LEU A 159 4.40 7.72 5.46
CA LEU A 159 4.16 7.43 6.88
C LEU A 159 4.55 5.99 7.24
N LEU A 160 4.23 5.02 6.38
CA LEU A 160 4.57 3.61 6.59
C LEU A 160 6.08 3.39 6.58
N GLU A 161 6.81 4.02 5.66
CA GLU A 161 8.27 3.92 5.59
C GLU A 161 8.94 4.46 6.87
N GLU A 162 8.50 5.63 7.33
CA GLU A 162 8.97 6.20 8.60
C GLU A 162 8.65 5.27 9.79
N LYS A 163 7.45 4.66 9.80
CA LYS A 163 7.04 3.73 10.85
C LYS A 163 7.76 2.39 10.82
N ARG A 164 8.20 1.91 9.66
CA ARG A 164 9.05 0.72 9.54
C ARG A 164 10.45 0.94 10.12
N GLN A 165 10.96 2.16 10.04
CA GLN A 165 12.24 2.53 10.65
C GLN A 165 12.12 2.65 12.18
N GLU A 166 10.99 3.15 12.69
CA GLU A 166 10.71 3.26 14.14
C GLU A 166 10.34 1.90 14.79
N GLU A 167 9.59 1.06 14.07
CA GLU A 167 9.14 -0.27 14.48
C GLU A 167 9.62 -1.33 13.46
N PRO A 168 10.94 -1.67 13.45
CA PRO A 168 11.49 -2.68 12.55
C PRO A 168 10.89 -4.05 12.84
N ASP A 169 10.74 -4.86 11.80
CA ASP A 169 10.20 -6.21 11.94
C ASP A 169 11.19 -7.10 12.71
N GLU A 170 10.71 -8.08 13.48
CA GLU A 170 11.62 -9.02 14.18
C GLU A 170 12.54 -9.74 13.17
N SER A 171 12.09 -9.93 11.92
CA SER A 171 12.91 -10.48 10.83
C SER A 171 13.99 -9.54 10.31
N ASP A 172 13.84 -8.21 10.44
CA ASP A 172 14.89 -7.24 10.04
C ASP A 172 15.99 -7.14 11.11
N VAL A 173 15.69 -7.46 12.37
CA VAL A 173 16.67 -7.46 13.46
C VAL A 173 17.59 -8.68 13.36
N GLU A 174 17.05 -9.85 12.98
CA GLU A 174 17.82 -11.08 12.81
C GLU A 174 18.86 -11.00 11.67
N GLU A 175 18.62 -10.22 10.61
CA GLU A 175 19.58 -10.04 9.52
C GLU A 175 20.76 -9.13 9.90
N SER A 176 20.64 -8.37 11.00
CA SER A 176 21.71 -7.51 11.53
C SER A 176 22.57 -8.16 12.64
N GLU A 177 22.05 -9.18 13.33
CA GLU A 177 22.75 -9.85 14.44
C GLU A 177 23.35 -11.22 14.07
N SER A 178 23.16 -11.69 12.83
CA SER A 178 23.67 -13.01 12.37
C SER A 178 25.16 -13.08 12.03
N ALA A 179 25.94 -12.02 12.29
CA ALA A 179 27.33 -11.92 11.82
C ALA A 179 28.43 -12.35 12.82
N ASP A 180 28.11 -12.74 14.06
CA ASP A 180 29.14 -13.25 14.99
C ASP A 180 28.58 -14.27 15.98
N GLY A 181 28.96 -15.54 15.83
CA GLY A 181 28.64 -16.59 16.80
C GLY A 181 28.81 -18.04 16.34
N GLU A 182 30.00 -18.41 15.84
CA GLU A 182 30.34 -19.83 15.63
C GLU A 182 30.55 -20.58 16.97
N GLY A 183 29.79 -21.68 17.15
CA GLY A 183 30.30 -22.96 17.64
C GLY A 183 30.13 -23.32 19.12
N SER A 184 29.26 -24.30 19.43
CA SER A 184 29.69 -25.69 19.74
C SER A 184 28.58 -26.59 20.32
N ALA A 185 28.33 -27.65 19.56
CA ALA A 185 27.89 -29.04 19.81
C ALA A 185 27.34 -29.59 21.16
N ASP A 186 26.26 -30.38 20.96
CA ASP A 186 25.97 -31.78 21.39
C ASP A 186 25.09 -32.06 22.62
N GLY A 187 24.16 -33.02 22.46
CA GLY A 187 23.54 -33.72 23.58
C GLY A 187 22.11 -34.27 23.45
N ALA A 188 21.98 -35.43 22.79
CA ALA A 188 21.08 -36.56 23.14
C ALA A 188 19.56 -36.54 22.81
N ALA A 189 19.17 -37.58 22.08
CA ALA A 189 17.82 -37.97 21.71
C ALA A 189 17.09 -38.79 22.80
N VAL A 190 15.78 -38.56 22.95
CA VAL A 190 14.82 -39.57 23.44
C VAL A 190 13.55 -39.47 22.61
N GLY A 191 13.17 -40.59 21.97
CA GLY A 191 11.97 -40.70 21.15
C GLY A 191 10.69 -40.85 21.95
N ARG A 192 9.61 -40.24 21.44
CA ARG A 192 8.24 -40.73 21.67
C ARG A 192 7.32 -40.33 20.51
N ALA A 193 6.68 -41.34 19.94
CA ALA A 193 5.66 -41.22 18.91
C ALA A 193 4.33 -40.73 19.52
N GLY A 194 3.71 -39.75 18.87
CA GLY A 194 2.38 -39.21 19.18
C GLY A 194 2.18 -37.88 18.46
N GLY A 195 1.19 -37.81 17.56
CA GLY A 195 1.06 -36.77 16.54
C GLY A 195 0.93 -35.33 17.06
N GLY A 196 1.80 -34.46 16.54
CA GLY A 196 1.80 -33.00 16.64
C GLY A 196 3.17 -32.48 16.18
N PRO A 197 3.29 -31.41 15.39
CA PRO A 197 4.59 -30.91 14.95
C PRO A 197 5.26 -30.13 16.08
N ALA A 198 5.81 -30.83 17.08
CA ALA A 198 6.48 -30.24 18.24
C ALA A 198 7.96 -30.66 18.31
N GLY A 199 8.65 -30.60 17.17
CA GLY A 199 10.11 -30.67 17.11
C GLY A 199 10.67 -29.43 16.42
N PRO A 200 11.95 -29.08 16.65
CA PRO A 200 12.60 -27.97 15.95
C PRO A 200 12.51 -28.15 14.43
N ILE A 201 12.43 -27.03 13.70
CA ILE A 201 12.37 -27.02 12.23
C ILE A 201 13.65 -27.64 11.68
N GLN A 202 13.54 -28.73 10.92
CA GLN A 202 14.71 -29.52 10.50
C GLN A 202 15.31 -29.06 9.18
N ASN A 203 14.49 -28.50 8.28
CA ASN A 203 14.92 -28.07 6.95
C ASN A 203 13.90 -27.10 6.35
N ARG A 204 14.31 -26.42 5.27
CA ARG A 204 13.47 -25.43 4.54
C ARG A 204 12.11 -25.98 4.12
N LYS A 205 12.04 -27.25 3.70
CA LYS A 205 10.78 -27.87 3.29
C LYS A 205 9.83 -28.07 4.47
N ASP A 206 10.35 -28.45 5.64
CA ASP A 206 9.60 -28.52 6.90
C ASP A 206 9.10 -27.12 7.32
N ALA A 207 9.96 -26.09 7.22
CA ALA A 207 9.60 -24.71 7.53
C ALA A 207 8.40 -24.21 6.68
N LEU A 208 8.49 -24.36 5.36
CA LEU A 208 7.43 -23.92 4.43
C LEU A 208 6.13 -24.70 4.64
N LYS A 209 6.22 -25.99 4.98
CA LYS A 209 5.04 -26.80 5.30
C LYS A 209 4.34 -26.30 6.56
N ARG A 210 5.08 -25.97 7.61
CA ARG A 210 4.49 -25.44 8.86
C ARG A 210 3.90 -24.06 8.65
N LEU A 211 4.54 -23.21 7.85
CA LEU A 211 3.97 -21.93 7.44
C LEU A 211 2.65 -22.14 6.68
N ALA A 212 2.56 -23.13 5.79
CA ALA A 212 1.30 -23.46 5.11
C ALA A 212 0.22 -23.94 6.10
N ASP A 213 0.57 -24.78 7.07
CA ASP A 213 -0.35 -25.24 8.12
C ASP A 213 -0.86 -24.06 8.99
N VAL A 214 0.00 -23.08 9.26
CA VAL A 214 -0.34 -21.83 10.00
C VAL A 214 -1.25 -20.93 9.15
N ALA A 215 -0.96 -20.77 7.86
CA ALA A 215 -1.82 -20.04 6.93
C ALA A 215 -3.23 -20.64 6.86
N ASP A 216 -3.33 -21.97 6.77
CA ASP A 216 -4.62 -22.68 6.75
C ASP A 216 -5.39 -22.53 8.06
N PHE A 217 -4.69 -22.45 9.19
CA PHE A 217 -5.30 -22.17 10.48
C PHE A 217 -5.88 -20.76 10.53
N PHE A 218 -5.09 -19.73 10.21
CA PHE A 218 -5.55 -18.35 10.19
C PHE A 218 -6.68 -18.12 9.18
N GLN A 219 -6.67 -18.78 8.02
CA GLN A 219 -7.76 -18.68 7.06
C GLN A 219 -9.09 -19.25 7.58
N LYS A 220 -9.03 -20.26 8.46
CA LYS A 220 -10.23 -20.87 9.09
C LYS A 220 -10.72 -20.08 10.30
N THR A 221 -9.81 -19.56 11.12
CA THR A 221 -10.16 -18.85 12.37
C THR A 221 -10.40 -17.36 12.15
N GLU A 222 -9.70 -16.75 11.21
CA GLU A 222 -9.73 -15.33 10.91
C GLU A 222 -9.65 -15.08 9.38
N PRO A 223 -10.73 -15.36 8.63
CA PRO A 223 -10.73 -15.29 7.15
C PRO A 223 -10.36 -13.93 6.55
N HIS A 224 -10.47 -12.86 7.34
CA HIS A 224 -10.14 -11.49 6.97
C HIS A 224 -8.85 -10.98 7.63
N SER A 225 -8.07 -11.87 8.27
CA SER A 225 -6.80 -11.51 8.88
C SER A 225 -5.72 -11.39 7.80
N PRO A 226 -5.03 -10.23 7.69
CA PRO A 226 -3.96 -10.04 6.73
C PRO A 226 -2.80 -11.02 6.95
N VAL A 227 -2.67 -11.57 8.18
CA VAL A 227 -1.66 -12.59 8.52
C VAL A 227 -1.84 -13.84 7.67
N SER A 228 -3.08 -14.31 7.45
CA SER A 228 -3.34 -15.51 6.63
C SER A 228 -2.79 -15.35 5.21
N TYR A 229 -3.05 -14.20 4.59
CA TYR A 229 -2.62 -13.90 3.23
C TYR A 229 -1.11 -13.66 3.12
N LEU A 230 -0.52 -12.95 4.10
CA LEU A 230 0.93 -12.72 4.14
C LEU A 230 1.71 -14.03 4.29
N VAL A 231 1.24 -14.94 5.16
CA VAL A 231 1.86 -16.26 5.32
C VAL A 231 1.69 -17.10 4.06
N GLN A 232 0.53 -17.07 3.39
CA GLN A 232 0.34 -17.75 2.10
C GLN A 232 1.28 -17.21 1.00
N ARG A 233 1.44 -15.88 0.95
CA ARG A 233 2.34 -15.22 0.00
C ARG A 233 3.81 -15.54 0.30
N ALA A 234 4.21 -15.59 1.57
CA ALA A 234 5.54 -16.03 1.99
C ALA A 234 5.80 -17.50 1.62
N VAL A 235 4.83 -18.39 1.78
CA VAL A 235 4.92 -19.79 1.32
C VAL A 235 5.09 -19.86 -0.20
N LYS A 236 4.27 -19.12 -0.95
CA LYS A 236 4.34 -19.04 -2.42
C LYS A 236 5.73 -18.59 -2.88
N TRP A 237 6.25 -17.51 -2.31
CA TRP A 237 7.58 -16.98 -2.62
C TRP A 237 8.70 -17.93 -2.19
N GLY A 238 8.56 -18.59 -1.05
CA GLY A 238 9.52 -19.58 -0.56
C GLY A 238 9.71 -20.78 -1.49
N HIS A 239 8.74 -21.07 -2.36
CA HIS A 239 8.81 -22.10 -3.39
C HIS A 239 9.33 -21.60 -4.75
N MET A 240 9.46 -20.28 -4.95
CA MET A 240 9.91 -19.70 -6.22
C MET A 240 11.44 -19.59 -6.30
N PRO A 241 12.02 -19.79 -7.48
CA PRO A 241 13.37 -19.31 -7.78
C PRO A 241 13.43 -17.78 -7.68
N LEU A 242 14.57 -17.24 -7.23
CA LEU A 242 14.78 -15.80 -7.02
C LEU A 242 14.41 -14.95 -8.25
N GLU A 243 14.77 -15.40 -9.45
CA GLU A 243 14.45 -14.70 -10.70
C GLU A 243 12.93 -14.59 -10.93
N SER A 244 12.18 -15.66 -10.66
CA SER A 244 10.72 -15.66 -10.78
C SER A 244 10.07 -14.79 -9.71
N TRP A 245 10.64 -14.74 -8.51
CA TRP A 245 10.17 -13.88 -7.44
C TRP A 245 10.41 -12.40 -7.76
N LEU A 246 11.59 -12.04 -8.26
CA LEU A 246 11.93 -10.66 -8.64
C LEU A 246 10.93 -10.11 -9.67
N GLN A 247 10.57 -10.91 -10.67
CA GLN A 247 9.57 -10.56 -11.69
C GLN A 247 8.16 -10.36 -11.12
N ASP A 248 7.78 -11.11 -10.08
CA ASP A 248 6.46 -11.00 -9.43
C ASP A 248 6.39 -9.76 -8.51
N VAL A 249 7.51 -9.34 -7.92
CA VAL A 249 7.56 -8.26 -6.92
C VAL A 249 7.88 -6.89 -7.51
N ILE A 250 8.75 -6.81 -8.50
CA ILE A 250 9.18 -5.54 -9.08
C ILE A 250 8.45 -5.34 -10.42
N LYS A 251 7.47 -4.43 -10.44
CA LYS A 251 6.68 -4.11 -11.65
C LYS A 251 7.40 -3.16 -12.61
N ASP A 252 8.46 -2.51 -12.17
CA ASP A 252 9.27 -1.60 -12.99
C ASP A 252 10.39 -2.38 -13.70
N GLU A 253 10.24 -2.53 -15.02
CA GLU A 253 11.20 -3.24 -15.87
C GLU A 253 12.60 -2.61 -15.86
N THR A 254 12.71 -1.31 -15.59
CA THR A 254 13.97 -0.57 -15.53
C THR A 254 14.75 -0.93 -14.27
N ILE A 255 14.06 -0.98 -13.13
CA ILE A 255 14.64 -1.37 -11.83
C ILE A 255 15.02 -2.85 -11.87
N LEU A 256 14.15 -3.71 -12.43
CA LEU A 256 14.46 -5.12 -12.66
C LEU A 256 15.73 -5.32 -13.49
N TYR A 257 15.87 -4.56 -14.58
CA TYR A 257 17.03 -4.64 -15.46
C TYR A 257 18.32 -4.25 -14.75
N GLN A 258 18.32 -3.15 -14.00
CA GLN A 258 19.48 -2.70 -13.21
C GLN A 258 19.85 -3.69 -12.10
N LEU A 259 18.86 -4.29 -11.45
CA LEU A 259 19.06 -5.29 -10.40
C LEU A 259 19.67 -6.58 -10.99
N ARG A 260 19.18 -7.05 -12.14
CA ARG A 260 19.75 -8.21 -12.86
C ARG A 260 21.21 -7.97 -13.28
N GLN A 261 21.52 -6.75 -13.73
CA GLN A 261 22.88 -6.35 -14.09
C GLN A 261 23.82 -6.37 -12.88
N THR A 262 23.33 -5.91 -11.72
CA THR A 262 24.11 -5.85 -10.48
C THR A 262 24.31 -7.23 -9.85
N LEU A 263 23.29 -8.11 -9.95
CA LEU A 263 23.32 -9.47 -9.40
C LEU A 263 23.96 -10.50 -10.35
N GLY A 264 24.39 -10.09 -11.55
CA GLY A 264 25.14 -10.93 -12.48
C GLY A 264 24.31 -12.04 -13.16
N PHE A 265 22.98 -11.91 -13.21
CA PHE A 265 22.13 -12.81 -13.97
C PHE A 265 22.28 -12.53 -15.47
N ASN A 266 23.16 -13.31 -16.12
CA ASN A 266 23.56 -13.26 -17.53
C ASN A 266 22.57 -12.56 -18.49
N THR A 267 22.96 -11.37 -18.95
CA THR A 267 22.65 -10.87 -20.28
C THR A 267 23.42 -11.70 -21.32
N ALA A 268 22.95 -12.90 -21.63
CA ALA A 268 23.49 -13.68 -22.73
C ALA A 268 22.96 -13.12 -24.06
N SER A 269 23.78 -12.25 -24.66
CA SER A 269 24.11 -12.18 -26.08
C SER A 269 22.97 -12.08 -27.10
N GLY A 270 22.74 -10.86 -27.57
CA GLY A 270 22.10 -10.57 -28.85
C GLY A 270 22.76 -9.35 -29.48
N ASP A 271 24.03 -9.47 -29.87
CA ASP A 271 24.76 -8.38 -30.54
C ASP A 271 24.43 -8.42 -32.05
N PRO A 272 23.73 -7.43 -32.64
CA PRO A 272 23.30 -7.48 -34.04
C PRO A 272 24.41 -7.14 -35.06
N ASN A 273 25.66 -6.96 -34.64
CA ASN A 273 26.66 -6.29 -35.50
C ASN A 273 28.00 -7.02 -35.66
N ALA A 274 27.97 -8.35 -35.80
CA ALA A 274 29.12 -9.15 -36.21
C ALA A 274 28.94 -9.78 -37.60
N GLN A 275 28.79 -8.95 -38.63
CA GLN A 275 29.06 -9.34 -40.02
C GLN A 275 29.83 -8.23 -40.73
N THR A 276 31.16 -8.26 -40.62
CA THR A 276 32.10 -7.77 -41.67
C THR A 276 33.52 -8.16 -41.29
N ASN A 277 33.93 -9.37 -41.69
CA ASN A 277 35.22 -9.71 -42.32
C ASN A 277 35.54 -11.18 -42.11
N GLN A 278 35.43 -11.96 -43.18
CA GLN A 278 36.49 -12.86 -43.69
C GLN A 278 35.90 -13.73 -44.81
N GLY A 279 36.53 -13.68 -45.99
CA GLY A 279 36.23 -14.51 -47.16
C GLY A 279 36.26 -13.74 -48.45
#